data_AF-F6DNX1-F1
#
_entry.id   AF-F6DNX1-F1
#
_cell.length_a   1.000
_cell.length_b   1.000
_cell.length_c   1.000
_cell.angle_alpha   90.00
_cell.angle_beta   90.00
_cell.angle_gamma   90.00
#
_symmetry.space_group_name_H-M   'P 1'
#
loop_
_entity.id
_entity.type
_entity.pdbx_description
1 polymer ?
#
loop_
_entity_poly.entity_id
_entity_poly.type
_entity_poly.pdbx_seq_one_letter_code
_entity_poly.pdbx_strand_id
1 'polypeptide(L)' 'MKNDYDWEKVLKIAANLNKKDFYIFKLRMGFINNKTHSIREISLLLNMPLNEVLKELRRIEKYVLSEYHKNYK' A
#
# COMPACT_ATOMS: atom_id res chain seq x y z
N MET A 1 -5.19 3.69 16.60
CA MET A 1 -4.98 4.93 15.84
C MET A 1 -6.17 5.11 14.90
N LYS A 2 -6.97 6.18 15.08
CA LYS A 2 -7.92 6.59 14.03
C LYS A 2 -7.09 7.16 12.88
N ASN A 3 -7.25 6.61 11.69
CA ASN A 3 -6.55 7.06 10.49
C ASN A 3 -7.41 8.17 9.87
N ASP A 4 -7.01 9.42 10.04
CA ASP A 4 -7.75 10.60 9.53
C ASP A 4 -7.46 10.89 8.04
N TYR A 5 -6.91 9.92 7.31
CA TYR A 5 -6.63 10.06 5.88
C TYR A 5 -7.89 9.81 5.05
N ASP A 6 -8.10 10.67 4.06
CA ASP A 6 -9.11 10.51 3.03
C ASP A 6 -8.68 9.37 2.10
N TRP A 7 -9.29 8.19 2.30
CA TRP A 7 -8.92 6.98 1.57
C TRP A 7 -9.20 7.06 0.07
N GLU A 8 -10.15 7.88 -0.39
CA GLU A 8 -10.39 8.08 -1.82
C GLU A 8 -9.20 8.78 -2.47
N LYS A 9 -8.68 9.83 -1.83
CA LYS A 9 -7.48 10.55 -2.28
C LYS A 9 -6.24 9.66 -2.25
N VAL A 10 -6.08 8.87 -1.18
CA VAL A 10 -4.99 7.90 -1.05
C VAL A 10 -5.04 6.85 -2.16
N LEU A 11 -6.22 6.30 -2.47
CA LEU A 11 -6.41 5.36 -3.56
C LEU A 11 -6.10 5.98 -4.93
N LYS A 12 -6.51 7.23 -5.15
CA LYS A 12 -6.22 7.96 -6.40
C LYS A 12 -4.70 8.11 -6.62
N ILE A 13 -3.95 8.43 -5.57
CA ILE A 13 -2.48 8.50 -5.63
C ILE A 13 -1.89 7.11 -5.86
N ALA A 14 -2.35 6.11 -5.12
CA ALA A 14 -1.86 4.74 -5.23
C ALA A 14 -2.13 4.14 -6.63
N ALA A 15 -3.15 4.60 -7.35
CA ALA A 15 -3.42 4.20 -8.73
C ALA A 15 -2.31 4.61 -9.72
N ASN A 16 -1.45 5.56 -9.37
CA ASN A 16 -0.28 5.96 -10.18
C ASN A 16 0.92 5.00 -10.01
N LEU A 17 0.88 4.10 -9.04
CA LEU A 17 1.90 3.07 -8.86
C LEU A 17 1.86 2.06 -10.01
N ASN A 18 2.96 1.34 -10.21
CA ASN A 18 2.93 0.20 -11.14
C ASN A 18 1.95 -0.89 -10.63
N LYS A 19 1.53 -1.81 -11.52
CA LYS A 19 0.51 -2.83 -11.21
C LYS A 19 0.86 -3.67 -9.97
N LYS A 20 2.13 -4.02 -9.79
CA LYS A 20 2.62 -4.85 -8.68
C LYS A 20 2.55 -4.08 -7.36
N ASP A 21 3.07 -2.86 -7.35
CA ASP A 21 3.08 -1.97 -6.19
C ASP A 21 1.65 -1.62 -5.74
N PHE A 22 0.78 -1.28 -6.69
CA PHE A 22 -0.62 -1.01 -6.40
C PHE A 22 -1.33 -2.23 -5.82
N TYR A 23 -1.01 -3.43 -6.31
CA TYR A 23 -1.56 -4.67 -5.76
C TYR A 23 -1.08 -4.93 -4.32
N ILE A 24 0.23 -4.80 -4.05
CA ILE A 24 0.81 -4.90 -2.70
C ILE A 24 0.14 -3.90 -1.75
N PHE A 25 -0.03 -2.66 -2.19
CA PHE A 25 -0.70 -1.62 -1.42
C PHE A 25 -2.14 -1.99 -1.07
N LYS A 26 -2.92 -2.45 -2.05
CA LYS A 26 -4.32 -2.86 -1.83
C LYS A 26 -4.45 -4.03 -0.86
N LEU A 27 -3.56 -5.03 -0.95
CA LEU A 27 -3.53 -6.13 0.01
C LEU A 27 -3.28 -5.63 1.44
N ARG A 28 -2.30 -4.72 1.61
CA ARG A 28 -1.91 -4.20 2.91
C ARG A 28 -2.93 -3.28 3.54
N MET A 29 -3.63 -2.48 2.74
CA MET A 29 -4.66 -1.54 3.21
C MET A 29 -6.05 -2.18 3.33
N GLY A 30 -6.21 -3.43 2.88
CA GLY A 30 -7.46 -4.16 2.99
C GLY A 30 -8.49 -3.81 1.92
N PHE A 31 -8.06 -3.26 0.78
CA PHE A 31 -8.93 -2.97 -0.35
C PHE A 31 -9.27 -4.20 -1.21
N ILE A 32 -8.71 -5.36 -0.89
CA ILE A 32 -9.04 -6.63 -1.52
C ILE A 32 -9.84 -7.45 -0.50
N ASN A 33 -11.07 -7.81 -0.87
CA ASN A 33 -12.00 -8.58 -0.04
C ASN A 33 -12.26 -7.97 1.34
N ASN A 34 -12.10 -6.65 1.49
CA ASN A 34 -12.20 -5.92 2.76
C ASN A 34 -11.33 -6.51 3.89
N LYS A 35 -10.22 -7.19 3.53
CA LYS A 35 -9.33 -7.87 4.48
C LYS A 35 -7.91 -7.34 4.35
N THR A 36 -7.37 -6.81 5.45
CA THR A 36 -5.96 -6.50 5.57
C THR A 36 -5.14 -7.79 5.55
N HIS A 37 -4.20 -7.90 4.62
CA HIS A 37 -3.25 -9.00 4.56
C HIS A 37 -1.98 -8.65 5.34
N SER A 38 -1.52 -9.59 6.14
CA SER A 38 -0.24 -9.54 6.83
C SER A 38 0.92 -9.61 5.83
N ILE A 39 2.10 -9.13 6.25
CA ILE A 39 3.32 -9.21 5.44
C ILE A 39 3.63 -10.67 5.05
N ARG A 40 3.35 -11.63 5.95
CA ARG A 40 3.50 -13.07 5.68
C ARG A 40 2.55 -13.55 4.58
N GLU A 41 1.27 -13.20 4.65
CA GLU A 41 0.31 -13.54 3.60
C GLU A 41 0.72 -12.93 2.25
N ILE A 42 1.15 -11.66 2.24
CA ILE A 42 1.60 -10.98 1.01
C ILE A 42 2.85 -11.67 0.43
N SER A 43 3.81 -12.05 1.29
CA SER A 43 5.02 -12.78 0.92
C SER A 43 4.70 -14.12 0.25
N LEU A 44 3.75 -14.88 0.81
CA LEU A 44 3.29 -16.13 0.21
C LEU A 44 2.57 -15.92 -1.13
N LEU A 45 1.66 -14.94 -1.20
CA LEU A 45 0.90 -14.63 -2.41
C LEU A 45 1.78 -14.19 -3.59
N LEU A 46 2.88 -13.49 -3.30
CA LEU A 46 3.78 -12.95 -4.31
C LEU A 46 5.03 -13.79 -4.54
N ASN A 47 5.15 -14.92 -3.84
CA ASN A 47 6.34 -15.76 -3.83
C ASN A 47 7.63 -14.93 -3.63
N MET A 48 7.61 -14.05 -2.63
CA MET A 48 8.67 -13.08 -2.37
C MET A 48 9.16 -13.18 -0.93
N PRO A 49 10.46 -13.05 -0.64
CA PRO A 49 10.97 -13.03 0.73
C PRO A 49 10.34 -11.91 1.57
N LEU A 50 10.08 -12.19 2.85
CA LEU A 50 9.51 -11.23 3.80
C LEU A 50 10.23 -9.87 3.82
N ASN A 51 11.57 -9.91 3.78
CA ASN A 51 12.40 -8.70 3.83
C ASN A 51 12.24 -7.84 2.57
N GLU A 52 12.04 -8.46 1.42
CA GLU A 52 11.79 -7.74 0.16
C GLU A 52 10.38 -7.14 0.16
N VAL A 53 9.36 -7.88 0.63
CA VAL A 53 8.00 -7.32 0.80
C VAL A 53 8.00 -6.11 1.74
N LEU A 54 8.76 -6.18 2.84
CA LEU A 54 8.93 -5.06 3.78
C LEU A 54 9.57 -3.84 3.12
N LYS A 55 10.63 -4.03 2.34
CA LYS A 55 11.30 -2.95 1.60
C LYS A 55 10.35 -2.30 0.60
N GLU A 56 9.63 -3.12 -0.17
CA GLU A 56 8.67 -2.63 -1.17
C GLU A 56 7.52 -1.87 -0.52
N LEU A 57 6.93 -2.41 0.56
CA LEU A 57 5.87 -1.72 1.31
C LEU A 57 6.33 -0.37 1.82
N ARG A 58 7.52 -0.28 2.44
CA ARG A 58 8.06 0.99 2.93
C ARG A 58 8.27 2.00 1.81
N ARG A 59 8.77 1.56 0.65
CA ARG A 59 8.95 2.42 -0.55
C ARG A 59 7.60 2.95 -1.04
N ILE A 60 6.61 2.07 -1.14
CA ILE A 60 5.25 2.40 -1.59
C ILE A 60 4.58 3.39 -0.63
N GLU A 61 4.59 3.08 0.67
CA GLU A 61 3.99 3.95 1.71
C GLU A 61 4.64 5.34 1.71
N LYS A 62 5.97 5.40 1.61
CA LYS A 62 6.70 6.69 1.53
C LYS A 62 6.28 7.50 0.31
N TYR A 63 6.14 6.87 -0.86
CA TYR A 63 5.66 7.54 -2.06
C TYR A 63 4.23 8.08 -1.88
N VAL A 64 3.30 7.21 -1.47
CA VAL A 64 1.88 7.57 -1.32
C VAL A 64 1.69 8.70 -0.31
N LEU A 65 2.37 8.63 0.84
CA LEU A 65 2.34 9.68 1.85
C LEU A 65 2.93 10.99 1.35
N SER A 66 4.08 10.93 0.64
CA SER A 66 4.71 12.13 0.09
C SER A 66 3.81 12.82 -0.92
N GLU A 67 3.18 12.07 -1.82
CA GLU A 67 2.27 12.63 -2.83
C GLU A 67 0.97 13.13 -2.21
N TYR A 68 0.47 12.47 -1.15
CA TYR A 68 -0.71 12.93 -0.43
C TYR A 68 -0.45 14.29 0.21
N HIS A 69 0.71 14.44 0.86
CA HIS A 69 1.09 15.72 1.46
C HIS A 69 1.24 16.82 0.43
N LYS A 70 1.86 16.58 -0.73
CA LYS A 70 2.02 17.61 -1.77
C LYS A 70 0.69 18.11 -2.35
N ASN A 71 -0.30 17.21 -2.49
CA ASN A 71 -1.53 17.52 -3.21
C ASN A 71 -2.67 18.01 -2.29
N TYR A 72 -2.63 17.68 -1.00
CA TYR A 72 -3.78 17.83 -0.11
C TYR A 72 -3.46 18.42 1.27
N LYS A 73 -2.21 18.75 1.57
CA LYS A 73 -1.80 19.41 2.82
C LYS A 73 -0.96 20.65 2.52
#